data_AF-A0A1F3VG90-F1
#
_entry.id   AF-A0A1F3VG90-F1
#
_cell.length_a   1.000
_cell.length_b   1.000
_cell.length_c   1.000
_cell.angle_alpha   90.00
_cell.angle_beta   90.00
_cell.angle_gamma   90.00
#
_symmetry.space_group_name_H-M   'P 1'
#
loop_
_entity.id
_entity.type
_entity.pdbx_description
1 polymer ?
#
loop_
_entity_poly.entity_id
_entity_poly.type
_entity_poly.pdbx_seq_one_letter_code
_entity_poly.pdbx_strand_id
1 'polypeptide(L)'
;MFNRIISLESILSRKSVFLFGPRQTGKSTWLMAQYPNALYVNLLRKKAFDFFSNTHDALESEITIFCNKIETSSTSDTDSTGNATNTIIVITRSGT
;
A
#
# COMPACT_ATOMS: atom_id res chain seq x y z
N MET A 1 -1.63 -2.40 20.52
CA MET A 1 -2.10 -2.59 19.13
C MET A 1 -2.93 -3.87 19.11
N PHE A 2 -4.13 -3.87 18.50
CA PHE A 2 -5.01 -5.04 18.53
C PHE A 2 -4.52 -6.11 17.55
N ASN A 3 -4.38 -7.35 18.02
CA ASN A 3 -4.03 -8.48 17.17
C ASN A 3 -5.24 -8.86 16.29
N ARG A 4 -5.07 -8.84 14.97
CA ARG A 4 -6.13 -9.22 14.02
C ARG A 4 -6.10 -10.73 13.79
N ILE A 5 -7.28 -11.34 13.73
CA ILE A 5 -7.41 -12.81 13.50
C ILE A 5 -6.91 -13.21 12.11
N ILE A 6 -7.02 -12.30 11.12
CA ILE A 6 -6.63 -12.54 9.73
C ILE A 6 -5.24 -11.97 9.49
N SER A 7 -4.29 -12.82 9.09
CA SER A 7 -3.02 -12.40 8.51
C SER A 7 -3.22 -12.00 7.06
N LEU A 8 -2.98 -10.73 6.72
CA LEU A 8 -3.09 -10.24 5.34
C LEU A 8 -1.85 -10.57 4.50
N GLU A 9 -0.70 -10.80 5.11
CA GLU A 9 0.57 -11.02 4.41
C GLU A 9 0.54 -12.26 3.52
N SER A 10 -0.02 -13.37 4.02
CA SER A 10 -0.18 -14.61 3.26
C SER A 10 -1.16 -14.48 2.08
N ILE A 11 -2.09 -13.54 2.17
CA ILE A 11 -3.11 -13.30 1.13
C ILE A 11 -2.56 -12.35 0.07
N LEU A 12 -1.89 -11.28 0.51
CA LEU A 12 -1.31 -10.25 -0.35
C LEU A 12 -0.18 -10.78 -1.23
N SER A 13 0.55 -11.81 -0.80
CA SER A 13 1.55 -12.49 -1.64
C SER A 13 0.97 -13.24 -2.83
N ARG A 14 -0.35 -13.52 -2.82
CA ARG A 14 -1.02 -14.30 -3.89
C ARG A 14 -2.01 -13.48 -4.70
N LYS A 15 -2.60 -12.44 -4.11
CA LYS A 15 -3.67 -11.67 -4.73
C LYS A 15 -3.86 -10.29 -4.10
N SER A 16 -4.40 -9.37 -4.88
CA SER A 16 -4.92 -8.10 -4.39
C SER A 16 -6.19 -8.32 -3.56
N VAL A 17 -6.33 -7.56 -2.48
CA VAL A 17 -7.46 -7.68 -1.54
C VAL A 17 -8.10 -6.32 -1.32
N PHE A 18 -9.42 -6.29 -1.34
CA PHE A 18 -10.19 -5.14 -0.88
C PHE A 18 -10.55 -5.29 0.60
N LEU A 19 -10.08 -4.37 1.43
CA LEU A 19 -10.42 -4.34 2.86
C LEU A 19 -11.68 -3.50 3.09
N PHE A 20 -12.82 -4.16 3.26
CA PHE A 20 -14.09 -3.53 3.59
C PHE A 20 -14.34 -3.51 5.11
N GLY A 21 -15.25 -2.63 5.54
CA GLY A 21 -15.75 -2.61 6.92
C GLY A 21 -16.36 -1.25 7.30
N PRO A 22 -17.09 -1.18 8.43
CA PRO A 22 -17.78 0.03 8.90
C PRO A 22 -16.85 1.24 8.99
N ARG A 23 -17.39 2.46 8.91
CA ARG A 23 -16.60 3.68 9.09
C ARG A 23 -15.99 3.73 10.50
N GLN A 24 -14.90 4.49 10.66
CA GLN A 24 -14.27 4.74 11.96
C GLN A 24 -13.68 3.50 12.69
N THR A 25 -13.56 2.36 12.02
CA THR A 25 -12.98 1.11 12.56
C THR A 25 -11.44 1.04 12.48
N GLY A 26 -10.78 2.16 12.15
CA GLY A 26 -9.32 2.25 12.11
C GLY A 26 -8.64 1.44 11.00
N LYS A 27 -9.35 1.04 9.93
CA LYS A 27 -8.79 0.26 8.81
C LYS A 27 -7.54 0.91 8.22
N SER A 28 -7.63 2.18 7.83
CA SER A 28 -6.52 2.95 7.26
C SER A 28 -5.36 3.08 8.25
N THR A 29 -5.66 3.39 9.52
CA THR A 29 -4.66 3.50 10.60
C THR A 29 -3.92 2.19 10.82
N TRP A 30 -4.63 1.06 10.80
CA TRP A 30 -4.03 -0.26 10.95
C TRP A 30 -3.15 -0.63 9.74
N LEU A 31 -3.60 -0.35 8.52
CA LEU A 31 -2.79 -0.54 7.30
C LEU A 31 -1.52 0.32 7.32
N MET A 32 -1.60 1.58 7.77
CA MET A 32 -0.45 2.49 7.92
C MET A 32 0.56 2.01 8.97
N ALA A 33 0.08 1.45 10.07
CA ALA A 33 0.95 0.92 11.12
C ALA A 33 1.61 -0.41 10.70
N GLN A 34 0.88 -1.28 9.99
CA GLN A 34 1.39 -2.61 9.60
C GLN A 34 2.32 -2.55 8.38
N TYR A 35 2.09 -1.61 7.46
CA TYR A 35 2.82 -1.51 6.20
C TYR A 35 3.44 -0.12 5.98
N PRO A 36 4.33 0.35 6.88
CA PRO A 36 4.88 1.70 6.79
C PRO A 36 5.63 2.00 5.48
N ASN A 37 6.16 0.95 4.84
CA ASN A 37 6.89 1.02 3.56
C ASN A 37 6.00 0.70 2.35
N ALA A 38 4.70 0.96 2.41
CA ALA A 38 3.76 0.75 1.31
C ALA A 38 3.41 2.05 0.57
N LEU A 39 2.93 1.92 -0.67
CA LEU A 39 2.45 3.04 -1.47
C LEU A 39 0.99 3.37 -1.11
N TYR A 40 0.77 4.52 -0.48
CA TYR A 40 -0.56 4.99 -0.07
C TYR A 40 -1.16 5.95 -1.08
N VAL A 41 -2.19 5.50 -1.79
CA VAL A 41 -2.94 6.34 -2.73
C VAL A 41 -4.31 6.67 -2.15
N ASN A 42 -4.49 7.93 -1.72
CA ASN A 42 -5.77 8.39 -1.18
C ASN A 42 -6.59 9.12 -2.26
N LEU A 43 -7.41 8.36 -2.98
CA LEU A 43 -8.29 8.85 -4.03
C LEU A 43 -9.47 9.71 -3.53
N LEU A 44 -9.67 9.85 -2.21
CA LEU A 44 -10.63 10.83 -1.69
C LEU A 44 -10.07 12.25 -1.63
N ARG A 45 -8.75 12.40 -1.69
CA ARG A 45 -8.15 13.73 -1.75
C ARG A 45 -8.35 14.27 -3.16
N LYS A 46 -9.09 15.37 -3.27
CA LYS A 46 -9.39 16.04 -4.55
C LYS A 46 -8.15 16.16 -5.45
N LYS A 47 -7.04 16.67 -4.92
CA LYS A 47 -5.78 16.82 -5.68
C LYS A 47 -5.25 15.49 -6.24
N ALA A 48 -5.29 14.41 -5.45
CA ALA A 48 -4.82 13.10 -5.90
C ALA A 48 -5.77 12.52 -6.94
N PHE A 49 -7.08 12.61 -6.68
CA PHE A 49 -8.11 12.18 -7.63
C PHE A 49 -7.98 12.90 -8.97
N ASP A 50 -7.90 14.23 -8.96
CA ASP A 50 -7.78 15.05 -10.16
C ASP A 50 -6.49 14.73 -10.93
N PHE A 51 -5.37 14.51 -10.23
CA PHE A 51 -4.10 14.14 -10.84
C PHE A 51 -4.19 12.79 -11.57
N PHE A 52 -4.63 11.73 -10.88
CA PHE A 52 -4.71 10.39 -11.48
C PHE A 52 -5.83 10.25 -12.51
N SER A 53 -6.89 11.04 -12.42
CA SER A 53 -7.99 10.98 -13.39
C SER A 53 -7.65 11.69 -14.71
N ASN A 54 -6.84 12.76 -14.65
CA ASN A 54 -6.47 13.53 -15.84
C ASN A 54 -5.21 13.01 -16.53
N THR A 55 -4.47 12.08 -15.93
CA THR A 55 -3.23 11.54 -16.48
C THR A 55 -3.25 10.02 -16.40
N HIS A 56 -3.46 9.38 -17.56
CA HIS A 56 -3.62 7.92 -17.65
C HIS A 56 -2.42 7.14 -17.09
N ASP A 57 -1.19 7.60 -17.37
CA ASP A 57 0.03 6.86 -17.02
C ASP A 57 0.65 7.29 -15.67
N ALA A 58 0.01 8.23 -14.96
CA ALA A 58 0.54 8.77 -13.72
C ALA A 58 0.67 7.71 -12.63
N LEU A 59 -0.34 6.84 -12.50
CA LEU A 59 -0.35 5.77 -11.50
C LEU A 59 0.75 4.74 -11.79
N GLU A 60 0.90 4.32 -13.05
CA GLU A 60 1.92 3.37 -13.46
C GLU A 60 3.33 3.93 -13.25
N SER A 61 3.53 5.20 -13.58
CA SER A 61 4.79 5.90 -13.35
C SER A 61 5.13 5.97 -11.86
N GLU A 62 4.15 6.30 -11.02
CA GLU A 62 4.36 6.38 -9.57
C GLU A 62 4.65 5.02 -8.93
N ILE A 63 3.96 3.96 -9.39
CA ILE A 63 4.26 2.58 -8.98
C ILE A 63 5.68 2.20 -9.41
N THR A 64 6.07 2.49 -10.64
CA THR A 64 7.40 2.16 -11.17
C THR A 64 8.51 2.86 -10.39
N ILE A 65 8.35 4.16 -10.14
CA ILE A 65 9.29 4.96 -9.34
C ILE A 65 9.40 4.38 -7.91
N PHE A 66 8.27 4.00 -7.33
CA PHE A 66 8.22 3.43 -5.99
C PHE A 66 8.95 2.08 -5.90
N CYS A 67 8.71 1.17 -6.84
CA CYS A 67 9.40 -0.13 -6.91
C CYS A 67 10.92 0.06 -7.04
N ASN A 68 11.38 0.93 -7.94
CA ASN A 68 12.81 1.23 -8.11
C ASN A 68 13.45 1.79 -6.83
N LYS A 69 12.70 2.60 -6.06
CA LYS A 69 13.18 3.15 -4.79
C LYS A 69 13.35 2.07 -3.72
N ILE A 70 12.49 1.05 -3.71
CA ILE A 70 12.61 -0.08 -2.78
C ILE A 70 13.85 -0.92 -3.12
N GLU A 71 14.06 -1.24 -4.39
CA GLU A 71 15.20 -2.07 -4.83
C GLU A 71 16.54 -1.41 -4.52
N THR A 72 16.67 -0.11 -4.79
CA THR A 72 17.90 0.66 -4.52
C THR A 72 18.22 0.82 -3.03
N SER A 73 17.25 0.62 -2.14
CA SER A 73 17.45 0.62 -0.68
C SER A 73 17.86 -0.75 -0.11
N SER A 74 17.89 -1.80 -0.92
CA SER A 74 18.19 -3.19 -0.51
C SER A 74 19.59 -3.69 -0.87
N THR A 75 20.40 -2.89 -1.58
CA THR A 75 21.73 -3.33 -2.08
C THR A 75 22.87 -3.18 -1.05
N SER A 76 22.58 -3.05 0.24
CA SER A 76 23.61 -3.00 1.29
C SER A 76 23.71 -4.22 2.19
N ASP A 77 22.78 -5.19 2.16
CA ASP A 77 22.82 -6.31 3.10
C ASP A 77 22.38 -7.63 2.44
N THR A 78 23.34 -8.54 2.27
CA THR A 78 23.11 -9.94 1.90
C THR A 78 22.37 -10.65 3.03
N ASP A 79 21.06 -10.83 2.92
CA ASP A 79 20.33 -11.79 3.75
C ASP A 79 19.35 -12.64 2.93
N SER A 80 19.57 -13.95 3.03
CA SER A 80 19.08 -15.03 2.18
C SER A 80 17.67 -15.52 2.52
N THR A 81 16.74 -14.62 2.82
CA THR A 81 15.32 -14.97 2.96
C THR A 81 14.50 -14.04 2.11
N GLY A 82 14.05 -14.55 0.96
CA GLY A 82 13.30 -13.82 -0.05
C GLY A 82 12.01 -13.23 0.52
N ASN A 83 12.11 -12.02 1.06
CA ASN A 83 10.95 -11.19 1.31
C ASN A 83 10.71 -10.39 0.03
N ALA A 84 10.00 -11.01 -0.91
CA ALA A 84 9.46 -10.30 -2.06
C ALA A 84 8.73 -9.08 -1.50
N THR A 85 9.24 -7.89 -1.81
CA THR A 85 8.68 -6.60 -1.45
C THR A 85 7.29 -6.52 -2.06
N ASN A 86 6.31 -7.06 -1.33
CA ASN A 86 4.91 -7.04 -1.71
C ASN A 86 4.49 -5.58 -1.70
N THR A 87 4.46 -4.96 -2.87
CA THR A 87 3.95 -3.60 -3.06
C THR A 87 2.45 -3.62 -2.77
N ILE A 88 2.07 -3.18 -1.57
CA ILE A 88 0.67 -3.09 -1.17
C ILE A 88 0.17 -1.70 -1.53
N ILE A 89 -0.71 -1.61 -2.52
CA ILE A 89 -1.40 -0.37 -2.85
C ILE A 89 -2.62 -0.25 -1.95
N VAL A 90 -2.59 0.70 -1.02
CA VAL A 90 -3.70 0.90 -0.09
C VAL A 90 -4.57 2.06 -0.55
N ILE A 91 -5.70 1.73 -1.19
CA ILE A 91 -6.74 2.73 -1.52
C ILE A 91 -7.64 2.88 -0.30
N THR A 92 -7.47 3.99 0.43
CA THR A 92 -8.27 4.25 1.64
C THR A 92 -9.45 5.17 1.35
N ARG A 93 -10.63 4.83 1.88
CA ARG A 93 -11.75 5.76 2.03
C ARG A 93 -11.64 6.46 3.40
N SER A 94 -10.81 7.49 3.49
CA SER A 94 -10.77 8.40 4.66
C SER A 94 -11.99 9.34 4.67
N GLY A 95 -13.13 8.86 5.17
CA GLY A 95 -14.16 9.78 5.66
C GLY A 95 -13.78 10.20 7.08
N THR A 96 -13.61 11.51 7.28
CA THR A 96 -13.56 12.17 8.59
C THR A 96 -14.66 11.67 9.51
#